data_AF-A0A951WZ98-F1
#
_entry.id   AF-A0A951WZ98-F1
#
_cell.length_a   1.000
_cell.length_b   1.000
_cell.length_c   1.000
_cell.angle_alpha   90.00
_cell.angle_beta   90.00
_cell.angle_gamma   90.00
#
_symmetry.space_group_name_H-M   'P 1'
#
loop_
_entity.id
_entity.type
_entity.pdbx_description
1 polymer ?
#
loop_
_entity_poly.entity_id
_entity_poly.type
_entity_poly.pdbx_seq_one_letter_code
_entity_poly.pdbx_strand_id
1 'polypeptide(L)'
;MATGIKQQDRQDAIAGWIFMTPSLVIFGIFVFIPVLFAIYFSLTDWNGISPPADAQYIGLENFRNLLFEDGIRRADFFKALKNTAYFSLGVVPVQTALALLLAVVVNQRRLRFKGFFRTAYYFPAITSSIAISMLFLFLYQKNGLVNEVLELVTFGLWEPIAWMADSRGLFHIILG
;
A
#
# COMPACT_ATOMS: atom_id res chain seq x y z
N MET A 1 -34.55 33.23 -28.41
CA MET A 1 -33.94 31.88 -28.35
C MET A 1 -32.57 31.87 -27.64
N ALA A 2 -31.66 32.83 -27.86
CA ALA A 2 -30.33 32.83 -27.23
C ALA A 2 -30.29 32.97 -25.70
N THR A 3 -31.33 33.55 -25.08
CA THR A 3 -31.39 33.79 -23.62
C THR A 3 -31.76 32.54 -22.81
N GLY A 4 -32.46 31.57 -23.41
CA GLY A 4 -32.88 30.33 -22.74
C GLY A 4 -31.72 29.35 -22.55
N ILE A 5 -30.81 29.27 -23.53
CA ILE A 5 -29.62 28.40 -23.49
C ILE A 5 -28.72 28.77 -22.31
N LYS A 6 -28.47 30.08 -22.10
CA LYS A 6 -27.66 30.57 -20.96
C LYS A 6 -28.28 30.30 -19.59
N GLN A 7 -29.60 30.25 -19.48
CA GLN A 7 -30.28 29.93 -18.22
C GLN A 7 -30.22 28.43 -17.91
N GLN A 8 -30.31 27.59 -18.93
CA GLN A 8 -30.21 26.14 -18.82
C GLN A 8 -28.80 25.71 -18.39
N ASP A 9 -27.76 26.30 -19.00
CA ASP A 9 -26.35 26.07 -18.62
C ASP A 9 -26.07 26.42 -17.15
N ARG A 10 -26.71 27.48 -16.63
CA ARG A 10 -26.57 27.90 -15.23
C ARG A 10 -27.27 26.94 -14.26
N GLN A 11 -28.44 26.42 -14.63
CA GLN A 11 -29.17 25.45 -13.81
C GLN A 11 -28.44 24.11 -13.76
N ASP A 12 -27.90 23.66 -14.89
CA ASP A 12 -27.11 22.43 -14.96
C ASP A 12 -25.79 22.56 -14.17
N ALA A 13 -25.14 23.72 -14.21
CA ALA A 13 -23.96 23.99 -13.39
C ALA A 13 -24.28 23.99 -11.88
N ILE A 14 -25.38 24.62 -11.46
CA ILE A 14 -25.80 24.64 -10.05
C ILE A 14 -26.15 23.22 -9.58
N ALA A 15 -26.89 22.46 -10.39
CA ALA A 15 -27.20 21.07 -10.09
C ALA A 15 -25.92 20.24 -9.94
N GLY A 16 -24.96 20.39 -10.87
CA GLY A 16 -23.65 19.75 -10.80
C GLY A 16 -22.90 20.06 -9.50
N TRP A 17 -22.82 21.34 -9.12
CA TRP A 17 -22.18 21.73 -7.86
C TRP A 17 -22.89 21.14 -6.63
N ILE A 18 -24.21 21.13 -6.60
CA ILE A 18 -24.99 20.54 -5.50
C ILE A 18 -24.71 19.03 -5.40
N PHE A 19 -24.68 18.30 -6.51
CA PHE A 19 -24.38 16.86 -6.52
C PHE A 19 -22.93 16.56 -6.10
N MET A 20 -21.98 17.44 -6.44
CA MET A 20 -20.58 17.28 -6.03
C MET A 20 -20.33 17.68 -4.57
N THR A 21 -21.12 18.60 -4.01
CA THR A 21 -20.91 19.19 -2.69
C THR A 21 -20.74 18.14 -1.57
N PRO A 22 -21.60 17.10 -1.43
CA PRO A 22 -21.42 16.09 -0.38
C PRO A 22 -20.07 15.37 -0.48
N SER A 23 -19.66 15.01 -1.69
CA SER A 23 -18.37 14.35 -1.92
C SER A 23 -17.21 15.31 -1.60
N LEU A 24 -17.29 16.56 -2.06
CA LEU A 24 -16.27 17.58 -1.78
C LEU A 24 -16.13 17.88 -0.28
N VAL A 25 -17.24 17.89 0.47
CA VAL A 25 -17.23 18.07 1.92
C VAL A 25 -16.51 16.90 2.60
N ILE A 26 -16.80 15.66 2.19
CA ILE A 26 -16.12 14.47 2.70
C ILE A 26 -14.61 14.53 2.39
N PHE A 27 -14.23 14.84 1.15
CA PHE A 27 -12.82 15.03 0.78
C PHE A 27 -12.17 16.16 1.58
N GLY A 28 -12.87 17.27 1.76
CA GLY A 28 -12.43 18.40 2.57
C GLY A 28 -12.06 17.97 3.99
N ILE A 29 -13.00 17.31 4.67
CA ILE A 29 -12.87 16.93 6.08
C ILE A 29 -11.86 15.80 6.29
N PHE A 30 -11.89 14.76 5.45
CA PHE A 30 -11.12 13.54 5.70
C PHE A 30 -9.82 13.44 4.91
N VAL A 31 -9.59 14.30 3.92
CA VAL A 31 -8.34 14.31 3.14
C VAL A 31 -7.63 15.64 3.29
N PHE A 32 -8.27 16.75 2.93
CA PHE A 32 -7.60 18.05 2.92
C PHE A 32 -7.21 18.53 4.32
N ILE A 33 -8.13 18.45 5.30
CA ILE A 33 -7.85 18.88 6.67
C ILE A 33 -6.68 18.08 7.29
N PRO A 34 -6.65 16.73 7.27
CA PRO A 34 -5.51 15.96 7.77
C PRO A 34 -4.19 16.28 7.07
N VAL A 35 -4.20 16.52 5.75
CA VAL A 35 -3.00 16.90 5.00
C VAL A 35 -2.47 18.26 5.46
N LEU A 36 -3.35 19.24 5.65
CA LEU A 36 -2.95 20.56 6.18
C LEU A 36 -2.38 20.45 7.60
N PHE A 37 -2.98 19.61 8.45
CA PHE A 37 -2.42 19.33 9.78
C PHE A 37 -1.05 18.66 9.69
N ALA A 38 -0.88 17.65 8.83
CA ALA A 38 0.41 16.99 8.65
C ALA A 38 1.50 17.97 8.18
N ILE A 39 1.17 18.88 7.27
CA ILE A 39 2.08 19.94 6.84
C ILE A 39 2.41 20.87 8.01
N TYR A 40 1.41 21.34 8.76
CA TYR A 40 1.63 22.19 9.93
C TYR A 40 2.54 21.52 10.97
N PHE A 41 2.24 20.28 11.34
CA PHE A 41 3.04 19.53 12.32
C PHE A 41 4.41 19.13 11.81
N SER A 42 4.61 19.00 10.49
CA SER A 42 5.95 18.79 9.93
C SER A 42 6.90 19.97 10.20
N LEU A 43 6.34 21.16 10.50
CA LEU A 43 7.07 22.38 10.81
C LEU A 43 7.16 22.67 12.32
N THR A 44 6.63 21.79 13.17
CA THR A 44 6.64 21.94 14.63
C THR A 44 7.38 20.79 15.30
N ASP A 45 7.88 21.04 16.51
CA ASP A 45 8.41 20.00 17.40
C ASP A 45 7.23 19.36 18.14
N TRP A 46 6.60 18.38 17.50
CA TRP A 46 5.48 17.63 18.07
C TRP A 46 5.78 16.14 18.09
N ASN A 47 5.68 15.55 19.29
CA ASN A 47 5.94 14.13 19.52
C ASN A 47 4.71 13.23 19.26
N GLY A 48 3.56 13.80 18.84
CA GLY A 48 2.31 13.06 18.59
C GLY A 48 1.52 12.64 19.85
N ILE A 49 2.05 12.91 21.04
CA ILE A 49 1.47 12.48 22.33
C ILE A 49 1.05 13.70 23.17
N SER A 50 1.90 14.73 23.20
CA SER A 50 1.63 15.98 23.91
C SER A 50 0.45 16.72 23.28
N PRO A 51 -0.29 17.54 24.04
CA PRO A 51 -1.34 18.39 23.49
C PRO A 51 -0.82 19.18 22.28
N PRO A 52 -1.54 19.21 21.14
CA PRO A 52 -1.09 19.92 19.94
C PRO A 52 -0.81 21.42 20.15
N ALA A 53 -1.46 22.02 21.15
CA ALA A 53 -1.26 23.43 21.52
C ALA A 53 0.14 23.71 22.08
N ASP A 54 0.85 22.69 22.57
CA ASP A 54 2.19 22.81 23.15
C ASP A 54 3.30 22.61 22.09
N ALA A 55 2.92 22.30 20.84
CA ALA A 55 3.86 22.08 19.75
C ALA A 55 4.57 23.39 19.37
N GLN A 56 5.90 23.43 19.56
CA GLN A 56 6.69 24.62 19.25
C GLN A 56 6.96 24.70 17.75
N TYR A 57 6.81 25.87 17.15
CA TYR A 57 7.15 26.06 15.74
C TYR A 57 8.66 26.14 15.53
N ILE A 58 9.23 25.16 14.82
CA ILE A 58 10.67 25.02 14.55
C ILE A 58 11.01 25.19 13.05
N GLY A 59 10.00 25.50 12.22
CA GLY A 59 10.19 25.71 10.79
C GLY A 59 10.69 24.43 10.10
N LEU A 60 11.78 24.53 9.34
CA LEU A 60 12.30 23.41 8.53
C LEU A 60 13.32 22.52 9.26
N GLU A 61 13.45 22.67 10.59
CA GLU A 61 14.46 21.95 11.37
C GLU A 61 14.26 20.43 11.33
N ASN A 62 13.01 19.94 11.37
CA ASN A 62 12.70 18.51 11.18
C ASN A 62 13.29 17.94 9.88
N PHE A 63 13.18 18.69 8.77
CA PHE A 63 13.72 18.27 7.48
C PHE A 63 15.24 18.35 7.45
N ARG A 64 15.84 19.37 8.06
CA ARG A 64 17.29 19.50 8.14
C ARG A 64 17.90 18.33 8.92
N ASN A 65 17.31 18.00 10.08
CA ASN A 65 17.78 16.93 10.95
C ASN A 65 17.61 15.56 10.27
N LEU A 66 16.55 15.38 9.47
CA LEU A 66 16.31 14.16 8.72
C LEU A 66 17.28 13.98 7.53
N LEU A 67 17.62 15.06 6.82
CA LEU A 67 18.35 15.00 5.55
C LEU A 67 19.86 15.18 5.69
N PHE A 68 20.32 15.99 6.65
CA PHE A 68 21.71 16.42 6.74
C PHE A 68 22.41 16.01 8.03
N GLU A 69 21.68 15.79 9.13
CA GLU A 69 22.30 15.40 10.39
C GLU A 69 22.48 13.88 10.47
N ASP A 70 23.72 13.47 10.75
CA ASP A 70 24.03 12.06 10.93
C ASP A 70 23.44 11.55 12.25
N GLY A 71 22.61 10.52 12.14
CA GLY A 71 21.93 9.93 13.28
C GLY A 71 21.04 8.77 12.89
N ILE A 72 20.49 8.09 13.89
CA ILE A 72 19.64 6.90 13.72
C ILE A 72 18.42 7.23 12.84
N ARG A 73 17.80 8.40 13.04
CA ARG A 73 16.62 8.85 12.27
C ARG A 73 16.89 8.95 10.77
N ARG A 74 18.04 9.50 10.38
CA ARG A 74 18.47 9.61 8.97
C ARG A 74 18.71 8.23 8.38
N ALA A 75 19.44 7.38 9.10
CA ALA A 75 19.74 6.02 8.64
C ALA A 75 18.45 5.20 8.43
N ASP A 76 17.52 5.26 9.39
CA ASP A 76 16.23 4.56 9.30
C ASP A 76 15.35 5.11 8.17
N PHE A 77 15.33 6.42 7.96
CA PHE A 77 14.61 7.05 6.85
C PHE A 77 15.10 6.55 5.49
N PHE A 78 16.41 6.61 5.24
CA PHE A 78 16.98 6.14 3.98
C PHE A 78 16.86 4.62 3.81
N LYS A 79 16.92 3.85 4.90
CA LYS A 79 16.66 2.41 4.89
C LYS A 79 15.19 2.11 4.52
N ALA A 80 14.24 2.79 5.14
CA ALA A 80 12.82 2.67 4.82
C ALA A 80 12.52 3.07 3.37
N LEU A 81 13.14 4.16 2.89
CA LEU A 81 13.01 4.63 1.51
C LEU A 81 13.57 3.60 0.52
N LYS A 82 14.76 3.07 0.78
CA LYS A 82 15.38 2.01 -0.03
C LYS A 82 14.51 0.75 -0.07
N ASN A 83 14.01 0.30 1.08
CA ASN A 83 13.14 -0.87 1.17
C ASN A 83 11.83 -0.66 0.42
N THR A 84 11.22 0.51 0.54
CA THR A 84 9.98 0.86 -0.16
C THR A 84 10.19 0.92 -1.67
N ALA A 85 11.29 1.55 -2.12
CA ALA A 85 11.65 1.60 -3.53
C ALA A 85 11.92 0.20 -4.09
N TYR A 86 12.73 -0.61 -3.39
CA TYR A 86 13.03 -1.98 -3.76
C TYR A 86 11.76 -2.85 -3.86
N PHE A 87 10.90 -2.77 -2.85
CA PHE A 87 9.62 -3.48 -2.82
C PHE A 87 8.72 -3.03 -3.97
N SER A 88 8.53 -1.72 -4.16
CA SER A 88 7.67 -1.17 -5.20
C SER A 88 8.15 -1.53 -6.62
N LEU A 89 9.46 -1.38 -6.88
CA LEU A 89 10.05 -1.70 -8.18
C LEU A 89 10.00 -3.19 -8.52
N GLY A 90 9.98 -4.08 -7.53
CA GLY A 90 9.79 -5.51 -7.76
C GLY A 90 8.32 -5.88 -7.88
N VAL A 91 7.51 -5.50 -6.89
CA VAL A 91 6.12 -5.95 -6.77
C VAL A 91 5.23 -5.34 -7.84
N VAL A 92 5.33 -4.03 -8.12
CA VAL A 92 4.41 -3.37 -9.05
C VAL A 92 4.52 -3.92 -10.48
N PRO A 93 5.73 -4.07 -11.07
CA PRO A 93 5.86 -4.64 -12.41
C PRO A 93 5.46 -6.11 -12.47
N VAL A 94 5.87 -6.93 -11.50
CA VAL A 94 5.51 -8.35 -11.46
C VAL A 94 4.01 -8.53 -11.31
N GLN A 95 3.38 -7.80 -10.40
CA GLN A 95 1.92 -7.83 -10.19
C GLN A 95 1.18 -7.39 -11.45
N THR A 96 1.65 -6.35 -12.12
CA THR A 96 1.04 -5.85 -13.36
C THR A 96 1.22 -6.86 -14.50
N ALA A 97 2.41 -7.44 -14.67
CA ALA A 97 2.67 -8.46 -15.67
C ALA A 97 1.79 -9.70 -15.44
N LEU A 98 1.69 -10.20 -14.20
CA LEU A 98 0.82 -11.31 -13.84
C LEU A 98 -0.65 -10.97 -14.05
N ALA A 99 -1.11 -9.78 -13.67
CA ALA A 99 -2.49 -9.34 -13.88
C ALA A 99 -2.83 -9.28 -15.38
N LEU A 100 -1.91 -8.77 -16.22
CA LEU A 100 -2.08 -8.74 -17.67
C LEU A 100 -2.08 -10.15 -18.28
N LEU A 101 -1.15 -11.02 -17.87
CA LEU A 101 -1.11 -12.41 -18.32
C LEU A 101 -2.42 -13.13 -18.00
N LEU A 102 -2.90 -13.02 -16.77
CA LEU A 102 -4.17 -13.60 -16.33
C LEU A 102 -5.35 -12.98 -17.07
N ALA A 103 -5.36 -11.66 -17.28
CA ALA A 103 -6.40 -10.98 -18.05
C ALA A 103 -6.48 -11.51 -19.49
N VAL A 104 -5.34 -11.70 -20.15
CA VAL A 104 -5.27 -12.29 -21.50
C VAL A 104 -5.80 -13.72 -21.49
N VAL A 105 -5.36 -14.57 -20.55
CA VAL A 105 -5.81 -15.97 -20.42
C VAL A 105 -7.32 -16.04 -20.23
N VAL A 106 -7.88 -15.24 -19.31
CA VAL A 106 -9.32 -15.21 -19.02
C VAL A 106 -10.15 -14.64 -20.19
N ASN A 107 -9.57 -13.73 -20.97
CA ASN A 107 -10.22 -13.14 -22.13
C ASN A 107 -10.19 -14.03 -23.40
N GLN A 108 -9.44 -15.15 -23.40
CA GLN A 108 -9.40 -16.03 -24.56
C GLN A 108 -10.77 -16.65 -24.88
N ARG A 109 -11.17 -16.56 -26.16
CA ARG A 109 -12.48 -17.03 -26.63
C ARG A 109 -12.69 -18.52 -26.37
N ARG A 110 -11.62 -19.33 -26.43
CA ARG A 110 -11.61 -20.80 -26.27
C ARG A 110 -11.47 -21.30 -24.82
N LEU A 111 -11.38 -20.44 -23.82
CA LEU A 111 -11.24 -20.89 -22.43
C LEU A 111 -12.51 -21.67 -22.00
N ARG A 112 -12.36 -22.96 -21.69
CA ARG A 112 -13.40 -23.78 -21.07
C ARG A 112 -13.46 -23.44 -19.57
N PHE A 113 -14.67 -23.40 -18.99
CA PHE A 113 -14.90 -23.05 -17.57
C PHE A 113 -14.56 -21.60 -17.14
N LYS A 114 -14.83 -20.60 -18.00
CA LYS A 114 -14.59 -19.16 -17.69
C LYS A 114 -15.13 -18.69 -16.34
N GLY A 115 -16.27 -19.22 -15.89
CA GLY A 115 -16.85 -18.88 -14.59
C GLY A 115 -15.94 -19.26 -13.43
N PHE A 116 -15.41 -20.49 -13.42
CA PHE A 116 -14.50 -20.96 -12.37
C PHE A 116 -13.22 -20.13 -12.29
N PHE A 117 -12.56 -19.87 -13.43
CA PHE A 117 -11.33 -19.07 -13.47
C PHE A 117 -11.54 -17.63 -13.01
N ARG A 118 -12.67 -17.01 -13.35
CA ARG A 118 -13.02 -15.67 -12.84
C ARG A 118 -13.23 -15.71 -11.33
N THR A 119 -14.02 -16.64 -10.82
CA THR A 119 -14.27 -16.73 -9.38
C THR A 119 -12.98 -16.97 -8.59
N ALA A 120 -12.13 -17.91 -9.03
CA ALA A 120 -10.84 -18.18 -8.38
C ALA A 120 -9.91 -16.96 -8.38
N TYR A 121 -9.89 -16.17 -9.47
CA TYR A 121 -9.09 -14.95 -9.56
C TYR A 121 -9.58 -13.84 -8.63
N TYR A 122 -10.90 -13.66 -8.50
CA TYR A 122 -11.47 -12.61 -7.65
C TYR A 122 -11.56 -13.01 -6.17
N PHE A 123 -11.50 -14.31 -5.87
CA PHE A 123 -11.66 -14.82 -4.51
C PHE A 123 -10.67 -14.19 -3.49
N PRO A 124 -9.35 -14.07 -3.79
CA PRO A 124 -8.41 -13.44 -2.86
C PRO A 124 -8.71 -11.95 -2.62
N ALA A 125 -9.18 -11.23 -3.63
CA ALA A 125 -9.45 -9.80 -3.53
C ALA A 125 -10.68 -9.48 -2.66
N ILE A 126 -11.59 -10.44 -2.50
CA ILE A 126 -12.81 -10.31 -1.68
C ILE A 126 -12.54 -10.81 -0.25
N THR A 127 -11.48 -11.60 -0.04
CA THR A 127 -11.12 -12.13 1.27
C THR A 127 -10.49 -11.05 2.14
N SER A 128 -10.77 -11.07 3.45
CA SER A 128 -10.19 -10.12 4.41
C SER A 128 -8.65 -10.17 4.39
N SER A 129 -8.01 -9.01 4.26
CA SER A 129 -6.55 -8.88 4.30
C SER A 129 -5.96 -9.44 5.60
N ILE A 130 -6.68 -9.30 6.73
CA ILE A 130 -6.29 -9.85 8.03
C ILE A 130 -6.26 -11.38 7.97
N ALA A 131 -7.29 -12.00 7.38
CA ALA A 131 -7.36 -13.46 7.28
C ALA A 131 -6.24 -14.02 6.40
N ILE A 132 -5.98 -13.39 5.25
CA ILE A 132 -4.86 -13.75 4.38
C ILE A 132 -3.54 -13.63 5.13
N SER A 133 -3.34 -12.53 5.86
CA SER A 133 -2.11 -12.29 6.62
C SER A 133 -1.90 -13.34 7.72
N MET A 134 -2.95 -13.72 8.43
CA MET A 134 -2.89 -14.79 9.44
C MET A 134 -2.58 -16.15 8.81
N LEU A 135 -3.20 -16.48 7.68
CA LEU A 135 -2.94 -17.73 6.97
C LEU A 135 -1.47 -17.81 6.55
N PHE A 136 -0.93 -16.77 5.93
CA PHE A 136 0.48 -16.73 5.57
C PHE A 136 1.40 -16.74 6.79
N LEU A 137 1.03 -16.09 7.89
CA LEU A 137 1.77 -16.17 9.14
C LEU A 137 1.93 -17.62 9.60
N PHE A 138 0.86 -18.42 9.61
CA PHE A 138 0.93 -19.83 9.96
C PHE A 138 1.76 -20.65 8.96
N LEU A 139 1.60 -20.40 7.66
CA LEU A 139 2.36 -21.10 6.62
C LEU A 139 3.88 -20.86 6.74
N TYR A 140 4.28 -19.64 7.07
CA TYR A 140 5.68 -19.20 7.17
C TYR A 140 6.28 -19.29 8.58
N GLN A 141 5.57 -19.91 9.54
CA GLN A 141 6.19 -20.26 10.81
C GLN A 141 7.33 -21.26 10.62
N LYS A 142 8.24 -21.35 11.60
CA LYS A 142 9.37 -22.29 11.54
C LYS A 142 8.91 -23.74 11.33
N ASN A 143 7.80 -24.13 11.94
CA ASN A 143 7.17 -25.45 11.77
C ASN A 143 5.93 -25.36 10.86
N GLY A 144 5.88 -24.36 9.98
CA GLY A 144 4.77 -24.16 9.06
C GLY A 144 4.90 -25.02 7.81
N LEU A 145 3.78 -25.16 7.09
CA LEU A 145 3.67 -25.99 5.89
C LEU A 145 4.73 -25.68 4.83
N VAL A 146 5.17 -24.41 4.72
CA VAL A 146 6.20 -24.03 3.73
C VAL A 146 7.52 -24.75 4.01
N ASN A 147 7.96 -24.81 5.28
CA ASN A 147 9.20 -25.51 5.62
C ASN A 147 9.04 -27.02 5.48
N GLU A 148 7.89 -27.59 5.83
CA GLU A 148 7.62 -29.03 5.66
C GLU A 148 7.66 -29.44 4.17
N VAL A 149 7.04 -28.64 3.30
CA VAL A 149 7.06 -28.89 1.85
C VAL A 149 8.47 -28.72 1.29
N LEU A 150 9.22 -27.71 1.73
CA LEU A 150 10.62 -27.52 1.31
C LEU A 150 11.50 -28.68 1.78
N GLU A 151 11.37 -29.12 3.02
CA GLU A 151 12.12 -30.28 3.53
C GLU A 151 11.85 -31.54 2.70
N LEU A 152 10.58 -31.79 2.36
CA LEU A 152 10.17 -32.93 1.54
C LEU A 152 10.72 -32.84 0.11
N VAL A 153 10.65 -31.67 -0.54
CA VAL A 153 11.14 -31.48 -1.91
C VAL A 153 12.67 -31.50 -1.98
N THR A 154 13.34 -31.07 -0.92
CA THR A 154 14.81 -31.02 -0.83
C THR A 154 15.40 -32.29 -0.21
N PHE A 155 14.60 -33.34 0.00
CA PHE A 155 15.00 -34.61 0.61
C PHE A 155 15.72 -34.45 1.96
N GLY A 156 15.29 -33.49 2.79
CA GLY A 156 15.87 -33.21 4.10
C GLY A 156 17.15 -32.37 4.11
N LEU A 157 17.59 -31.85 2.96
CA LEU A 157 18.78 -30.97 2.87
C LEU A 157 18.50 -29.50 3.24
N TRP A 158 17.24 -29.14 3.50
CA TRP A 158 16.85 -27.77 3.80
C TRP A 158 16.61 -27.58 5.30
N GLU A 159 17.33 -26.64 5.93
CA GLU A 159 17.09 -26.30 7.34
C GLU A 159 15.86 -25.39 7.48
N PRO A 160 14.94 -25.67 8.41
CA PRO A 160 13.76 -24.84 8.62
C PRO A 160 14.10 -23.40 9.00
N ILE A 161 13.74 -22.45 8.14
CA ILE A 161 14.02 -21.02 8.32
C ILE A 161 12.84 -20.35 9.05
N ALA A 162 13.14 -19.49 10.01
CA ALA A 162 12.16 -18.62 10.63
C ALA A 162 11.92 -17.38 9.74
N TRP A 163 11.14 -17.56 8.66
CA TRP A 163 10.90 -16.55 7.62
C TRP A 163 10.50 -15.16 8.15
N MET A 164 9.76 -15.11 9.26
CA MET A 164 9.28 -13.86 9.87
C MET A 164 10.29 -13.21 10.82
N ALA A 165 11.27 -13.96 11.32
CA ALA A 165 12.27 -13.47 12.29
C ALA A 165 13.61 -13.15 11.63
N ASP A 166 13.81 -13.57 10.37
CA ASP A 166 15.05 -13.36 9.64
C ASP A 166 15.06 -12.01 8.89
N SER A 167 16.04 -11.18 9.20
CA SER A 167 16.19 -9.84 8.62
C SER A 167 17.04 -9.79 7.35
N ARG A 168 17.63 -10.93 6.93
CA ARG A 168 18.51 -11.03 5.75
C ARG A 168 17.78 -10.81 4.41
N GLY A 169 16.45 -10.93 4.43
CA GLY A 169 15.60 -10.73 3.26
C GLY A 169 15.54 -11.96 2.35
N LEU A 170 14.40 -12.12 1.68
CA LEU A 170 14.04 -13.32 0.90
C LEU A 170 15.07 -13.65 -0.19
N PHE A 171 15.63 -12.64 -0.86
CA PHE A 171 16.60 -12.83 -1.93
C PHE A 171 17.96 -13.31 -1.43
N HIS A 172 18.42 -12.86 -0.27
CA HIS A 172 19.67 -13.32 0.30
C HIS A 172 19.54 -14.74 0.86
N ILE A 173 18.37 -15.07 1.43
CA ILE A 173 18.05 -16.42 1.88
C ILE A 173 18.01 -17.42 0.70
N ILE A 174 17.54 -17.00 -0.48
CA ILE A 174 17.47 -17.86 -1.67
C ILE A 174 18.81 -17.95 -2.41
N LEU A 175 19.60 -16.86 -2.46
CA LEU A 175 20.81 -16.78 -3.28
C LEU A 175 22.13 -17.05 -2.52
N GLY A 176 22.08 -17.15 -1.19
CA GLY A 176 23.27 -17.26 -0.33
C GLY A 176 23.77 -15.90 0.15
#